data_AF-A0A931TNL8-F1
#
_entry.id   AF-A0A931TNL8-F1
#
_cell.length_a   1.000
_cell.length_b   1.000
_cell.length_c   1.000
_cell.angle_alpha   90.00
_cell.angle_beta   90.00
_cell.angle_gamma   90.00
#
_symmetry.space_group_name_H-M   'P 1'
#
loop_
_entity.id
_entity.type
_entity.pdbx_description
1 polymer ?
#
loop_
_entity_poly.entity_id
_entity_poly.type
_entity_poly.pdbx_seq_one_letter_code
_entity_poly.pdbx_strand_id
1 'polypeptide(L)'
;MANANMERAIRVVSVQRGFDPRDFALLAFGGAGGMHACEIADVLDITTVIAPRHAGVLSALGMLLADVKKDYSQSVLRPADEFKPDELERRFAPLVERAFSDLRNEGFERERSVVERALDVRYVGQSHEITVPFDADYRAEFDRRHRRLYGYASSGRPTEVVNVRVKAIGVTAKPELPRAAVPEAVSIAPRALRPAFFSGRRVETGFYRRDELPAGATG
;
A
#
# COMPACT_ATOMS: atom_id res chain seq x y z
N MET A 1 -17.61 20.66 -6.87
CA MET A 1 -18.04 19.65 -5.87
C MET A 1 -17.19 18.38 -5.91
N ALA A 2 -16.95 17.75 -7.07
CA ALA A 2 -16.13 16.54 -7.15
C ALA A 2 -14.71 16.71 -6.57
N ASN A 3 -13.98 17.77 -6.95
CA ASN A 3 -12.60 18.00 -6.50
C ASN A 3 -12.51 18.18 -4.98
N ALA A 4 -13.39 18.99 -4.38
CA ALA A 4 -13.45 19.17 -2.94
C ALA A 4 -13.75 17.86 -2.18
N ASN A 5 -14.58 16.97 -2.75
CA ASN A 5 -14.84 15.66 -2.15
C ASN A 5 -13.62 14.73 -2.24
N MET A 6 -12.94 14.72 -3.39
CA MET A 6 -11.71 13.93 -3.59
C MET A 6 -10.56 14.42 -2.70
N GLU A 7 -10.35 15.74 -2.62
CA GLU A 7 -9.37 16.37 -1.73
C GLU A 7 -9.62 15.98 -0.27
N ARG A 8 -10.86 16.12 0.21
CA ARG A 8 -11.23 15.74 1.58
C ARG A 8 -10.93 14.26 1.84
N ALA A 9 -11.24 13.38 0.89
CA ALA A 9 -10.93 11.96 1.02
C ALA A 9 -9.42 11.70 1.14
N ILE A 10 -8.59 12.36 0.32
CA ILE A 10 -7.13 12.22 0.37
C ILE A 10 -6.57 12.74 1.70
N ARG A 11 -7.07 13.89 2.18
CA ARG A 11 -6.65 14.45 3.47
C ARG A 11 -7.01 13.52 4.63
N VAL A 12 -8.21 12.92 4.60
CA VAL A 12 -8.65 11.94 5.60
C VAL A 12 -7.71 10.74 5.63
N VAL A 13 -7.43 10.10 4.49
CA VAL A 13 -6.61 8.88 4.47
C VAL A 13 -5.13 9.13 4.78
N SER A 14 -4.63 10.35 4.56
CA SER A 14 -3.22 10.72 4.80
C SER A 14 -3.01 11.24 6.22
N VAL A 15 -3.75 12.30 6.62
CA VAL A 15 -3.55 12.99 7.89
C VAL A 15 -3.97 12.13 9.07
N GLN A 16 -5.05 11.34 8.97
CA GLN A 16 -5.44 10.43 10.06
C GLN A 16 -4.39 9.34 10.31
N ARG A 17 -3.53 9.06 9.33
CA ARG A 17 -2.41 8.11 9.46
C ARG A 17 -1.09 8.79 9.83
N GLY A 18 -1.12 10.09 10.13
CA GLY A 18 0.04 10.89 10.53
C GLY A 18 0.94 11.32 9.39
N PHE A 19 0.45 11.29 8.13
CA PHE A 19 1.22 11.69 6.96
C PHE A 19 0.80 13.08 6.46
N ASP A 20 1.80 13.89 6.11
CA ASP A 20 1.61 15.16 5.41
C ASP A 20 1.57 14.90 3.89
N PRO A 21 0.46 15.21 3.18
CA PRO A 21 0.36 15.00 1.74
C PRO A 21 1.48 15.65 0.91
N ARG A 22 2.07 16.75 1.40
CA ARG A 22 3.13 17.51 0.72
C ARG A 22 4.40 16.72 0.51
N ASP A 23 4.62 15.69 1.32
CA ASP A 23 5.77 14.81 1.25
C ASP A 23 5.62 13.69 0.18
N PHE A 24 4.52 13.69 -0.57
CA PHE A 24 4.17 12.62 -1.51
C PHE A 24 3.93 13.12 -2.94
N ALA A 25 4.07 12.21 -3.90
CA ALA A 25 3.58 12.41 -5.26
C ALA A 25 2.13 11.89 -5.40
N LEU A 26 1.31 12.59 -6.18
CA LEU A 26 -0.05 12.18 -6.50
C LEU A 26 -0.06 11.26 -7.73
N LEU A 27 -0.43 9.99 -7.56
CA LEU A 27 -0.60 9.05 -8.66
C LEU A 27 -2.01 9.15 -9.27
N ALA A 28 -2.12 9.73 -10.47
CA ALA A 28 -3.39 9.88 -11.17
C ALA A 28 -3.68 8.67 -12.07
N PHE A 29 -4.64 7.83 -11.66
CA PHE A 29 -5.04 6.64 -12.41
C PHE A 29 -6.57 6.51 -12.52
N GLY A 30 -7.03 5.54 -13.31
CA GLY A 30 -8.42 5.40 -13.72
C GLY A 30 -8.77 6.33 -14.89
N GLY A 31 -9.92 6.08 -15.53
CA GLY A 31 -10.30 6.79 -16.75
C GLY A 31 -10.48 8.32 -16.59
N ALA A 32 -10.79 8.76 -15.37
CA ALA A 32 -11.04 10.17 -15.05
C ALA A 32 -9.95 10.83 -14.20
N GLY A 33 -8.98 10.07 -13.68
CA GLY A 33 -8.03 10.57 -12.67
C GLY A 33 -7.20 11.76 -13.16
N GLY A 34 -6.75 11.71 -14.42
CA GLY A 34 -5.96 12.79 -15.02
C GLY A 34 -6.69 14.12 -15.16
N MET A 35 -8.04 14.12 -15.21
CA MET A 35 -8.82 15.37 -15.38
C MET A 35 -8.82 16.23 -14.12
N HIS A 36 -8.61 15.64 -12.95
CA HIS A 36 -8.69 16.33 -11.66
C HIS A 36 -7.34 16.46 -10.95
N ALA A 37 -6.31 15.76 -11.44
CA ALA A 37 -5.07 15.55 -10.72
C ALA A 37 -4.34 16.85 -10.39
N CYS A 38 -4.18 17.78 -11.35
CA CYS A 38 -3.48 19.03 -11.11
C CYS A 38 -4.20 19.90 -10.08
N GLU A 39 -5.51 20.10 -10.22
CA GLU A 39 -6.29 20.90 -9.27
C GLU A 39 -6.28 20.29 -7.86
N ILE A 40 -6.33 18.95 -7.74
CA ILE A 40 -6.21 18.27 -6.45
C ILE A 40 -4.82 18.45 -5.86
N ALA A 41 -3.78 18.33 -6.68
CA ALA A 41 -2.40 18.50 -6.25
C ALA A 41 -2.14 19.93 -5.75
N ASP A 42 -2.62 20.94 -6.47
CA ASP A 42 -2.51 22.34 -6.08
C ASP A 42 -3.17 22.60 -4.71
N VAL A 43 -4.39 22.09 -4.48
CA VAL A 43 -5.10 22.28 -3.20
C VAL A 43 -4.44 21.55 -2.03
N LEU A 44 -3.70 20.47 -2.30
CA LEU A 44 -3.00 19.68 -1.29
C LEU A 44 -1.52 20.07 -1.13
N ASP A 45 -1.05 21.10 -1.84
CA ASP A 45 0.36 21.50 -1.91
C ASP A 45 1.29 20.35 -2.35
N ILE A 46 0.80 19.44 -3.20
CA ILE A 46 1.58 18.36 -3.79
C ILE A 46 2.30 18.87 -5.04
N THR A 47 3.63 18.77 -5.04
CA THR A 47 4.47 19.30 -6.13
C THR A 47 4.62 18.37 -7.32
N THR A 48 4.25 17.09 -7.17
CA THR A 48 4.49 16.06 -8.19
C THR A 48 3.22 15.28 -8.48
N VAL A 49 2.77 15.31 -9.74
CA VAL A 49 1.72 14.42 -10.25
C VAL A 49 2.34 13.39 -11.19
N ILE A 50 2.09 12.11 -10.90
CA ILE A 50 2.50 10.99 -11.76
C ILE A 50 1.25 10.48 -12.46
N ALA A 51 1.20 10.59 -13.78
CA ALA A 51 0.15 9.99 -14.61
C ALA A 51 0.73 8.81 -15.39
N PRO A 52 0.53 7.54 -14.98
CA PRO A 52 1.09 6.38 -15.68
C PRO A 52 0.58 6.30 -17.11
N ARG A 53 1.41 5.84 -18.05
CA ARG A 53 1.05 5.68 -19.48
C ARG A 53 -0.28 4.93 -19.64
N HIS A 54 -0.45 3.87 -18.86
CA HIS A 54 -1.63 3.00 -18.86
C HIS A 54 -2.55 3.24 -17.64
N ALA A 55 -2.75 4.51 -17.27
CA ALA A 55 -3.57 4.92 -16.12
C ALA A 55 -4.97 4.25 -16.07
N GLY A 56 -5.63 4.05 -17.21
CA GLY A 56 -6.96 3.43 -17.28
C GLY A 56 -7.01 1.95 -16.90
N VAL A 57 -5.89 1.23 -17.00
CA VAL A 57 -5.80 -0.22 -16.71
C VAL A 57 -4.85 -0.54 -15.55
N LEU A 58 -4.46 0.48 -14.77
CA LEU A 58 -3.48 0.32 -13.70
C LEU A 58 -3.92 -0.72 -12.65
N SER A 59 -5.22 -0.84 -12.38
CA SER A 59 -5.77 -1.86 -11.48
C SER A 59 -5.54 -3.29 -11.98
N ALA A 60 -5.68 -3.52 -13.29
CA ALA A 60 -5.40 -4.83 -13.89
C ALA A 60 -3.89 -5.14 -13.85
N LEU A 61 -3.03 -4.14 -14.09
CA LEU A 61 -1.59 -4.29 -13.93
C LEU A 61 -1.21 -4.61 -12.48
N GLY A 62 -1.86 -3.96 -11.50
CA GLY A 62 -1.67 -4.25 -10.08
C GLY A 62 -2.00 -5.69 -9.72
N MET A 63 -3.04 -6.27 -10.34
CA MET A 63 -3.39 -7.68 -10.18
C MET A 63 -2.32 -8.61 -10.75
N LEU A 64 -1.78 -8.31 -11.95
CA LEU A 64 -0.67 -9.07 -12.55
C LEU A 64 0.61 -8.99 -11.71
N LEU A 65 0.84 -7.86 -11.06
CA LEU A 65 2.01 -7.63 -10.21
C LEU A 65 1.81 -8.10 -8.76
N ALA A 66 0.63 -8.58 -8.38
CA ALA A 66 0.36 -9.03 -7.01
C ALA A 66 0.87 -10.46 -6.77
N ASP A 67 1.41 -10.70 -5.59
CA ASP A 67 1.62 -12.06 -5.09
C ASP A 67 0.29 -12.63 -4.58
N VAL A 68 0.16 -13.95 -4.63
CA VAL A 68 -0.94 -14.63 -3.94
C VAL A 68 -0.69 -14.54 -2.44
N LYS A 69 -1.70 -14.10 -1.69
CA LYS A 69 -1.63 -13.99 -0.23
C LYS A 69 -2.79 -14.75 0.40
N LYS A 70 -2.47 -15.54 1.43
CA LYS A 70 -3.46 -16.23 2.25
C LYS A 70 -3.18 -15.95 3.73
N ASP A 71 -4.18 -15.45 4.44
CA ASP A 71 -4.08 -15.15 5.86
C ASP A 71 -4.83 -16.22 6.68
N TYR A 72 -4.13 -16.76 7.68
CA TYR A 72 -4.65 -17.72 8.63
C TYR A 72 -4.52 -17.14 10.02
N SER A 73 -5.50 -17.39 10.88
CA SER A 73 -5.42 -16.97 12.27
C SER A 73 -6.07 -18.00 13.18
N GLN A 74 -5.57 -18.08 14.40
CA GLN A 74 -6.17 -18.86 15.48
C GLN A 74 -6.23 -18.01 16.73
N SER A 75 -7.42 -17.89 17.33
CA SER A 75 -7.61 -17.18 18.59
C SER A 75 -7.04 -17.96 19.76
N VAL A 76 -6.39 -17.23 20.66
CA VAL A 76 -5.73 -17.77 21.84
C VAL A 76 -6.24 -17.07 23.10
N LEU A 77 -6.31 -15.72 23.08
CA LEU A 77 -6.72 -14.83 24.17
C LEU A 77 -6.19 -15.27 25.55
N ARG A 78 -4.89 -15.09 25.76
CA ARG A 78 -4.23 -15.40 27.04
C ARG A 78 -3.16 -14.37 27.38
N PRO A 79 -2.90 -14.11 28.69
CA PRO A 79 -1.77 -13.31 29.11
C PRO A 79 -0.45 -13.82 28.52
N ALA A 80 0.41 -12.89 28.09
CA ALA A 80 1.64 -13.18 27.37
C ALA A 80 2.67 -13.93 28.24
N ASP A 81 2.63 -13.71 29.55
CA ASP A 81 3.49 -14.34 30.56
C ASP A 81 3.07 -15.78 30.92
N GLU A 82 1.86 -16.21 30.55
CA GLU A 82 1.41 -17.58 30.76
C GLU A 82 1.84 -18.57 29.66
N PHE A 83 2.42 -18.07 28.56
CA PHE A 83 2.91 -18.93 27.49
C PHE A 83 4.25 -19.55 27.86
N LYS A 84 4.35 -20.88 27.73
CA LYS A 84 5.65 -21.55 27.73
C LYS A 84 6.39 -21.21 26.43
N PRO A 85 7.74 -21.20 26.41
CA PRO A 85 8.54 -20.83 25.23
C PRO A 85 8.08 -21.50 23.93
N ASP A 86 7.74 -22.79 23.97
CA ASP A 86 7.36 -23.55 22.77
C ASP A 86 5.84 -23.58 22.49
N GLU A 87 5.01 -22.99 23.34
CA GLU A 87 3.55 -23.09 23.18
C GLU A 87 3.05 -22.31 21.96
N LEU A 88 3.59 -21.11 21.73
CA LEU A 88 3.26 -20.33 20.54
C LEU A 88 3.71 -21.05 19.26
N GLU A 89 4.90 -21.67 19.28
CA GLU A 89 5.39 -22.46 18.15
C GLU A 89 4.45 -23.63 17.81
N ARG A 90 3.96 -24.36 18.82
CA ARG A 90 2.97 -25.43 18.62
C ARG A 90 1.65 -24.92 18.03
N ARG A 91 1.27 -23.67 18.32
CA ARG A 91 0.06 -23.04 17.74
C ARG A 91 0.29 -22.59 16.29
N PHE A 92 1.50 -22.17 15.94
CA PHE A 92 1.86 -21.83 14.56
C PHE A 92 1.95 -23.05 13.66
N ALA A 93 2.51 -24.17 14.13
CA ALA A 93 2.75 -25.37 13.33
C ALA A 93 1.57 -25.80 12.42
N PRO A 94 0.34 -26.02 12.93
CA PRO A 94 -0.79 -26.42 12.07
C PRO A 94 -1.20 -25.33 11.06
N LEU A 95 -1.04 -24.04 11.40
CA LEU A 95 -1.34 -22.95 10.48
C LEU A 95 -0.29 -22.86 9.36
N VAL A 96 0.98 -23.10 9.68
CA VAL A 96 2.09 -23.11 8.71
C VAL A 96 1.96 -24.31 7.75
N GLU A 97 1.64 -25.49 8.28
CA GLU A 97 1.40 -26.68 7.44
C GLU A 97 0.24 -26.45 6.47
N ARG A 98 -0.87 -25.91 6.97
CA ARG A 98 -2.02 -25.55 6.13
C ARG A 98 -1.63 -24.50 5.07
N ALA A 99 -0.90 -23.46 5.46
CA ALA A 99 -0.42 -22.42 4.55
C ALA A 99 0.39 -22.99 3.38
N PHE A 100 1.37 -23.85 3.65
CA PHE A 100 2.16 -24.48 2.58
C PHE A 100 1.33 -25.45 1.74
N SER A 101 0.41 -26.20 2.35
CA SER A 101 -0.48 -27.09 1.62
C SER A 101 -1.37 -26.33 0.63
N ASP A 102 -1.95 -25.23 1.09
CA ASP A 102 -2.83 -24.40 0.29
C ASP A 102 -2.10 -23.64 -0.83
N LEU A 103 -0.84 -23.24 -0.63
CA LEU A 103 -0.01 -22.66 -1.69
C LEU A 103 0.39 -23.71 -2.74
N ARG A 104 0.77 -24.92 -2.31
CA ARG A 104 1.09 -26.02 -3.22
C ARG A 104 -0.10 -26.41 -4.09
N ASN A 105 -1.31 -26.41 -3.52
CA ASN A 105 -2.56 -26.67 -4.27
C ASN A 105 -2.84 -25.59 -5.34
N GLU A 106 -2.25 -24.40 -5.22
CA GLU A 106 -2.31 -23.33 -6.22
C GLU A 106 -1.10 -23.30 -7.16
N GLY A 107 -0.25 -24.32 -7.12
CA GLY A 107 0.88 -24.49 -8.03
C GLY A 107 2.16 -23.74 -7.61
N PHE A 108 2.24 -23.28 -6.36
CA PHE A 108 3.46 -22.68 -5.82
C PHE A 108 4.39 -23.75 -5.24
N GLU A 109 5.60 -23.81 -5.79
CA GLU A 109 6.71 -24.56 -5.22
C GLU A 109 7.16 -23.95 -3.88
N ARG A 110 7.88 -24.74 -3.07
CA ARG A 110 8.29 -24.31 -1.73
C ARG A 110 9.23 -23.10 -1.76
N GLU A 111 10.09 -23.00 -2.77
CA GLU A 111 11.06 -21.93 -2.96
C GLU A 111 10.38 -20.59 -3.34
N ARG A 112 9.16 -20.67 -3.88
CA ARG A 112 8.31 -19.51 -4.20
C ARG A 112 7.23 -19.27 -3.14
N SER A 113 7.33 -19.95 -2.00
CA SER A 113 6.37 -19.84 -0.91
C SER A 113 7.05 -19.23 0.31
N VAL A 114 6.60 -18.05 0.72
CA VAL A 114 7.07 -17.36 1.93
C VAL A 114 5.98 -17.43 2.99
N VAL A 115 6.37 -17.68 4.24
CA VAL A 115 5.46 -17.68 5.38
C VAL A 115 5.94 -16.67 6.41
N GLU A 116 5.07 -15.71 6.72
CA GLU A 116 5.28 -14.74 7.80
C GLU A 116 4.42 -15.14 9.01
N ARG A 117 4.99 -15.02 10.21
CA ARG A 117 4.30 -15.28 11.48
C ARG A 117 4.13 -13.98 12.25
N ALA A 118 2.96 -13.78 12.84
CA ALA A 118 2.64 -12.59 13.61
C ALA A 118 1.72 -12.94 14.80
N LEU A 119 1.70 -12.05 15.79
CA LEU A 119 0.81 -12.09 16.94
C LEU A 119 -0.09 -10.86 16.93
N ASP A 120 -1.34 -11.02 17.31
CA ASP A 120 -2.18 -9.91 17.73
C ASP A 120 -2.03 -9.75 19.24
N VAL A 121 -1.55 -8.59 19.66
CA VAL A 121 -1.24 -8.31 21.07
C VAL A 121 -1.97 -7.05 21.51
N ARG A 122 -2.42 -7.02 22.77
CA ARG A 122 -2.94 -5.81 23.41
C ARG A 122 -2.54 -5.77 24.88
N TYR A 123 -2.60 -4.60 25.51
CA TYR A 123 -2.54 -4.57 26.97
C TYR A 123 -3.79 -5.24 27.56
N VAL A 124 -3.64 -5.96 28.66
CA VAL A 124 -4.77 -6.61 29.34
C VAL A 124 -5.88 -5.60 29.61
N GLY A 125 -7.10 -5.91 29.15
CA GLY A 125 -8.28 -5.08 29.29
C GLY A 125 -8.45 -3.97 28.24
N GLN A 126 -7.56 -3.87 27.24
CA GLN A 126 -7.82 -3.03 26.08
C GLN A 126 -8.78 -3.72 25.10
N SER A 127 -9.50 -2.92 24.31
CA SER A 127 -10.45 -3.41 23.30
C SER A 127 -9.82 -3.70 21.94
N HIS A 128 -8.66 -3.11 21.63
CA HIS A 128 -8.03 -3.21 20.30
C HIS A 128 -6.63 -3.81 20.39
N GLU A 129 -6.38 -4.79 19.52
CA GLU A 129 -5.09 -5.40 19.27
C GLU A 129 -4.22 -4.66 18.26
N ILE A 130 -2.92 -4.88 18.36
CA ILE A 130 -1.91 -4.49 17.39
C ILE A 130 -1.21 -5.76 16.92
N THR A 131 -1.20 -5.98 15.61
CA THR A 131 -0.43 -7.07 15.01
C THR A 131 1.05 -6.73 15.03
N VAL A 132 1.89 -7.67 15.50
CA VAL A 132 3.36 -7.59 15.54
C VAL A 132 3.97 -8.87 14.97
N PRO A 133 5.13 -8.83 14.29
CA PRO A 133 5.84 -10.03 13.87
C PRO A 133 6.16 -10.92 15.08
N PHE A 134 6.11 -12.23 14.87
CA PHE A 134 6.55 -13.18 15.87
C PHE A 134 8.06 -13.41 15.74
N ASP A 135 8.82 -12.52 16.39
CA ASP A 135 10.27 -12.60 16.54
C ASP A 135 10.65 -12.58 18.03
N ALA A 136 11.96 -12.58 18.32
CA ALA A 136 12.47 -12.65 19.69
C ALA A 136 12.09 -11.44 20.57
N ASP A 137 11.65 -10.32 20.00
CA ASP A 137 11.27 -9.11 20.75
C ASP A 137 9.96 -8.50 20.26
N TYR A 138 8.94 -9.34 20.06
CA TYR A 138 7.61 -8.89 19.66
C TYR A 138 7.01 -7.88 20.66
N ARG A 139 7.46 -7.89 21.94
CA ARG A 139 6.98 -6.97 22.96
C ARG A 139 7.51 -5.56 22.74
N ALA A 140 8.81 -5.36 22.49
CA ALA A 140 9.31 -4.03 22.18
C ALA A 140 8.72 -3.50 20.87
N GLU A 141 8.50 -4.38 19.88
CA GLU A 141 7.78 -4.03 18.66
C GLU A 141 6.36 -3.53 18.96
N PHE A 142 5.63 -4.23 19.81
CA PHE A 142 4.29 -3.86 20.24
C PHE A 142 4.29 -2.48 20.91
N ASP A 143 5.16 -2.26 21.89
CA ASP A 143 5.25 -0.97 22.58
C ASP A 143 5.63 0.17 21.61
N ARG A 144 6.52 -0.10 20.62
CA ARG A 144 6.87 0.89 19.59
C ARG A 144 5.68 1.23 18.69
N ARG A 145 4.94 0.23 18.22
CA ARG A 145 3.73 0.43 17.40
C ARG A 145 2.62 1.11 18.19
N HIS A 146 2.42 0.73 19.44
CA HIS A 146 1.45 1.35 20.33
C HIS A 146 1.75 2.83 20.54
N ARG A 147 3.02 3.21 20.79
CA ARG A 147 3.44 4.61 20.88
C ARG A 147 3.19 5.39 19.60
N ARG A 148 3.48 4.79 18.45
CA ARG A 148 3.23 5.43 17.14
C ARG A 148 1.74 5.66 16.88
N LEU A 149 0.87 4.72 17.27
CA LEU A 149 -0.58 4.80 17.01
C LEU A 149 -1.32 5.67 18.02
N TYR A 150 -0.95 5.61 19.31
CA TYR A 150 -1.70 6.20 20.41
C TYR A 150 -0.93 7.28 21.19
N GLY A 151 0.33 7.57 20.83
CA GLY A 151 1.16 8.59 21.47
C GLY A 151 1.84 8.14 22.78
N TYR A 152 1.56 6.93 23.28
CA TYR A 152 2.15 6.39 24.49
C TYR A 152 2.37 4.87 24.41
N ALA A 153 3.17 4.32 25.31
CA ALA A 153 3.28 2.88 25.53
C ALA A 153 3.52 2.62 27.02
N SER A 154 2.92 1.56 27.54
CA SER A 154 2.97 1.17 28.95
C SER A 154 3.77 -0.13 29.11
N SER A 155 5.10 -0.03 29.02
CA SER A 155 6.00 -1.20 29.08
C SER A 155 5.85 -2.04 30.35
N GLY A 156 5.43 -1.44 31.47
CA GLY A 156 5.15 -2.15 32.73
C GLY A 156 3.78 -2.84 32.80
N ARG A 157 2.87 -2.60 31.84
CA ARG A 157 1.53 -3.21 31.84
C ARG A 157 1.58 -4.60 31.21
N PRO A 158 0.92 -5.62 31.79
CA PRO A 158 0.83 -6.94 31.18
C PRO A 158 0.10 -6.86 29.83
N THR A 159 0.54 -7.71 28.90
CA THR A 159 -0.08 -7.89 27.58
C THR A 159 -0.76 -9.25 27.49
N GLU A 160 -1.72 -9.36 26.59
CA GLU A 160 -2.33 -10.63 26.20
C GLU A 160 -2.18 -10.86 24.70
N VAL A 161 -1.94 -12.11 24.31
CA VAL A 161 -1.93 -12.55 22.92
C VAL A 161 -3.35 -12.96 22.56
N VAL A 162 -3.97 -12.22 21.66
CA VAL A 162 -5.34 -12.45 21.21
C VAL A 162 -5.37 -13.52 20.13
N ASN A 163 -4.51 -13.40 19.11
CA ASN A 163 -4.42 -14.36 18.00
C ASN A 163 -2.97 -14.66 17.64
N VAL A 164 -2.73 -15.88 17.14
CA VAL A 164 -1.57 -16.20 16.30
C VAL A 164 -1.99 -16.08 14.83
N ARG A 165 -1.12 -15.52 13.99
CA ARG A 165 -1.38 -15.27 12.57
C ARG A 165 -0.27 -15.81 11.68
N VAL A 166 -0.67 -16.47 10.60
CA VAL A 166 0.23 -16.90 9.53
C VAL A 166 -0.22 -16.23 8.24
N LYS A 167 0.70 -15.53 7.56
CA LYS A 167 0.48 -15.06 6.19
C LYS A 167 1.35 -15.89 5.25
N ALA A 168 0.70 -16.61 4.35
CA ALA A 168 1.34 -17.34 3.27
C ALA A 168 1.40 -16.45 2.02
N ILE A 169 2.55 -16.38 1.36
CA ILE A 169 2.79 -15.57 0.18
C ILE A 169 3.33 -16.48 -0.92
N GLY A 170 2.54 -16.68 -1.98
CA GLY A 170 2.97 -17.31 -3.22
C GLY A 170 3.56 -16.26 -4.15
N VAL A 171 4.88 -16.28 -4.31
CA VAL A 171 5.62 -15.31 -5.13
C VAL A 171 5.36 -15.59 -6.61
N THR A 172 4.72 -14.64 -7.29
CA THR A 172 4.40 -14.76 -8.72
C THR A 172 5.52 -14.18 -9.59
N ALA A 173 5.72 -14.77 -10.77
CA ALA A 173 6.62 -14.19 -11.77
C ALA A 173 6.03 -12.86 -12.26
N LYS A 174 6.73 -11.76 -11.99
CA LYS A 174 6.27 -10.42 -12.37
C LYS A 174 6.63 -10.14 -13.84
N PRO A 175 5.73 -9.56 -14.64
CA PRO A 175 6.09 -9.08 -15.96
C PRO A 175 7.17 -8.00 -15.86
N GLU A 176 8.14 -8.04 -16.77
CA GLU A 176 9.08 -6.93 -16.93
C GLU A 176 8.38 -5.73 -17.54
N LEU A 177 8.53 -4.57 -16.89
CA LEU A 177 8.02 -3.32 -17.44
C LEU A 177 9.07 -2.73 -18.38
N PRO A 178 8.70 -2.40 -19.63
CA PRO A 178 9.65 -1.87 -20.60
C PRO A 178 10.21 -0.53 -20.11
N ARG A 179 11.53 -0.39 -20.18
CA ARG A 179 12.22 0.88 -19.94
C ARG A 179 12.38 1.60 -21.27
N ALA A 180 11.93 2.85 -21.34
CA ALA A 180 12.14 3.68 -22.51
C ALA A 180 13.50 4.37 -22.42
N ALA A 181 14.25 4.40 -23.53
CA ALA A 181 15.40 5.29 -23.66
C ALA A 181 14.92 6.74 -23.62
N VAL A 182 15.65 7.60 -22.90
CA VAL A 182 15.37 9.03 -22.80
C VAL A 182 16.31 9.74 -23.78
N PRO A 183 15.83 10.28 -24.91
CA PRO A 183 16.67 11.08 -25.81
C PRO A 183 17.03 12.41 -25.13
N GLU A 184 18.18 13.00 -25.49
CA GLU A 184 18.71 14.23 -24.85
C GLU A 184 17.78 15.45 -24.99
N ALA A 185 17.03 15.54 -26.08
CA ALA A 185 15.99 16.56 -26.24
C ALA A 185 14.94 16.07 -27.24
N VAL A 186 13.67 16.10 -26.85
CA VAL A 186 12.55 15.84 -27.77
C VAL A 186 11.52 16.95 -27.65
N SER A 187 11.47 17.81 -28.66
CA SER A 187 10.37 18.75 -28.86
C SER A 187 9.27 18.07 -29.66
N ILE A 188 8.03 18.15 -29.19
CA ILE A 188 6.86 17.57 -29.86
C ILE A 188 5.86 18.67 -30.13
N ALA A 189 5.35 18.74 -31.36
CA ALA A 189 4.29 19.66 -31.71
C ALA A 189 2.91 19.08 -31.30
N PRO A 190 1.98 19.92 -30.80
CA PRO A 190 0.62 19.46 -30.53
C PRO A 190 -0.07 19.02 -31.83
N ARG A 191 -0.89 17.97 -31.74
CA ARG A 191 -1.73 17.49 -32.85
C ARG A 191 -2.81 18.49 -33.24
N ALA A 192 -3.26 19.26 -32.26
CA ALA A 192 -4.20 20.34 -32.46
C ALA A 192 -4.03 21.38 -31.35
N LEU A 193 -4.35 22.63 -31.68
CA LEU A 193 -4.57 23.69 -30.71
C LEU A 193 -6.08 23.87 -30.58
N ARG A 194 -6.61 23.79 -29.35
CA ARG A 194 -8.03 24.06 -29.09
C ARG A 194 -8.16 24.92 -27.84
N PRO A 195 -9.17 25.79 -27.80
CA PRO A 195 -9.45 26.55 -26.60
C PRO A 195 -9.97 25.63 -25.49
N ALA A 196 -9.35 25.72 -24.31
CA ALA A 196 -9.82 25.11 -23.07
C ALA A 196 -10.03 26.20 -22.00
N PHE A 197 -10.82 25.89 -20.98
CA PHE A 197 -11.07 26.80 -19.86
C PHE A 197 -10.31 26.32 -18.63
N PHE A 198 -9.46 27.18 -18.08
CA PHE A 198 -8.75 26.95 -16.83
C PHE A 198 -8.95 28.16 -15.93
N SER A 199 -9.35 27.95 -14.68
CA SER A 199 -9.54 29.03 -13.68
C SER A 199 -10.38 30.21 -14.21
N GLY A 200 -11.46 29.91 -14.95
CA GLY A 200 -12.36 30.90 -15.54
C GLY A 200 -11.84 31.63 -16.78
N ARG A 201 -10.64 31.30 -17.27
CA ARG A 201 -10.04 31.91 -18.47
C ARG A 201 -9.98 30.93 -19.62
N ARG A 202 -10.27 31.41 -20.83
CA ARG A 202 -10.09 30.65 -22.07
C ARG A 202 -8.63 30.75 -22.51
N VAL A 203 -7.97 29.60 -22.68
CA VAL A 203 -6.55 29.50 -23.05
C VAL A 203 -6.42 28.58 -24.26
N GLU A 204 -5.62 28.98 -25.25
CA GLU A 204 -5.28 28.10 -26.37
C GLU A 204 -4.36 26.98 -25.87
N THR A 205 -4.77 25.72 -26.06
CA THR A 205 -4.14 24.57 -25.39
C THR A 205 -3.74 23.52 -26.42
N GLY A 206 -2.53 23.00 -26.28
CA GLY A 206 -2.00 21.90 -27.08
C GLY A 206 -2.62 20.56 -26.70
N PHE A 207 -3.14 19.85 -27.70
CA PHE A 207 -3.64 18.48 -27.56
C PHE A 207 -2.62 17.52 -28.15
N TYR A 208 -2.15 16.59 -27.33
CA TYR A 208 -1.15 15.59 -27.70
C TYR A 208 -1.76 14.19 -27.70
N ARG A 209 -1.29 13.33 -28.60
CA ARG A 209 -1.57 11.90 -28.53
C ARG A 209 -0.54 11.27 -27.62
N ARG A 210 -1.00 10.72 -26.49
CA ARG A 210 -0.13 10.16 -25.45
C ARG A 210 0.85 9.11 -25.96
N ASP A 211 0.43 8.24 -26.86
CA ASP A 211 1.29 7.18 -27.41
C ASP A 211 2.42 7.69 -28.29
N GLU A 212 2.36 8.95 -28.70
CA GLU A 212 3.36 9.62 -29.54
C GLU A 212 4.34 10.46 -28.72
N LEU A 213 4.19 10.50 -27.38
CA LEU A 213 5.09 11.17 -26.47
C LEU A 213 6.26 10.23 -26.09
N PRO A 214 7.48 10.40 -26.66
CA PRO A 214 8.68 9.75 -26.16
C PRO A 214 9.01 10.13 -24.72
N ALA A 215 9.80 9.28 -24.07
CA ALA A 215 10.36 9.59 -22.77
C ALA A 215 11.24 10.84 -22.87
N GLY A 216 11.22 11.69 -21.83
CA GLY A 216 11.96 12.96 -21.79
C GLY A 216 11.26 14.13 -22.48
N ALA A 217 10.13 13.92 -23.16
CA ALA A 217 9.37 15.02 -23.72
C ALA A 217 8.79 15.92 -22.63
N THR A 218 8.96 17.23 -22.81
CA THR A 218 8.37 18.29 -22.00
C THR A 218 7.36 19.06 -22.85
N GLY A 219 6.19 19.37 -22.30
CA GLY A 219 5.09 20.05 -22.99
C GLY A 219 4.55 21.25 -22.24
#